data_AF-A0A150QJY9-F1
#
_entry.id   AF-A0A150QJY9-F1
#
_cell.length_a   1.000
_cell.length_b   1.000
_cell.length_c   1.000
_cell.angle_alpha   90.00
_cell.angle_beta   90.00
_cell.angle_gamma   90.00
#
_symmetry.space_group_name_H-M   'P 1'
#
loop_
_entity.id
_entity.type
_entity.pdbx_description
1 polymer ?
#
loop_
_entity_poly.entity_id
_entity_poly.type
_entity_poly.pdbx_seq_one_letter_code
_entity_poly.pdbx_strand_id
1 'polypeptide(L)'
;MEPKIRRMTNKYSAVAAVTSFITQPIPGADELIVVPIHYHFAVSLTRTRGVPLLAAPWLQVSKIIWGGAAVRLFANFTLGLVPVAGLFSNAITAVALTELLARYLDGALSAPASPPAVSVKTIRDAVEGPLRAWRAPRVWSGIRRAFRRTAPVSAPAG
;
A
#
# COMPACT_ATOMS: atom_id res chain seq x y z
N MET A 1 15.31 -1.36 -7.67
CA MET A 1 15.17 -0.98 -6.24
C MET A 1 16.30 -1.51 -5.38
N GLU A 2 17.00 -0.57 -4.77
CA GLU A 2 18.02 -0.82 -3.75
C GLU A 2 17.39 -1.34 -2.43
N PRO A 3 18.09 -2.18 -1.62
CA PRO A 3 17.53 -2.75 -0.40
C PRO A 3 17.02 -1.72 0.62
N LYS A 4 17.71 -0.58 0.76
CA LYS A 4 17.32 0.53 1.65
C LYS A 4 15.98 1.13 1.25
N ILE A 5 15.77 1.35 -0.05
CA ILE A 5 14.53 1.87 -0.60
C ILE A 5 13.41 0.85 -0.41
N ARG A 6 13.66 -0.45 -0.66
CA ARG A 6 12.66 -1.49 -0.46
C ARG A 6 12.18 -1.59 1.00
N ARG A 7 13.09 -1.45 1.98
CA ARG A 7 12.72 -1.40 3.41
C ARG A 7 11.83 -0.20 3.72
N MET A 8 12.15 0.96 3.15
CA MET A 8 11.34 2.17 3.33
C MET A 8 9.96 2.03 2.70
N THR A 9 9.87 1.53 1.46
CA THR A 9 8.59 1.23 0.79
C THR A 9 7.74 0.30 1.65
N ASN A 10 8.31 -0.81 2.15
CA ASN A 10 7.58 -1.73 3.03
C ASN A 10 7.05 -1.05 4.30
N LYS A 11 7.84 -0.16 4.92
CA LYS A 11 7.42 0.59 6.11
C LYS A 11 6.23 1.51 5.82
N TYR A 12 6.31 2.30 4.75
CA TYR A 12 5.24 3.22 4.38
C TYR A 12 4.00 2.49 3.87
N SER A 13 4.17 1.36 3.18
CA SER A 13 3.06 0.49 2.78
C SER A 13 2.31 -0.04 4.00
N ALA A 14 3.03 -0.46 5.06
CA ALA A 14 2.42 -0.91 6.30
C ALA A 14 1.68 0.25 7.01
N VAL A 15 2.30 1.43 7.11
CA VAL A 15 1.67 2.62 7.72
C VAL A 15 0.42 3.03 6.95
N ALA A 16 0.46 3.09 5.61
CA ALA A 16 -0.68 3.45 4.78
C ALA A 16 -1.81 2.42 4.87
N ALA A 17 -1.48 1.12 4.92
CA ALA A 17 -2.46 0.06 5.07
C ALA A 17 -3.15 0.11 6.44
N VAL A 18 -2.39 0.26 7.53
CA VAL A 18 -2.94 0.39 8.89
C VAL A 18 -3.78 1.64 9.03
N THR A 19 -3.29 2.77 8.51
CA THR A 19 -4.04 4.03 8.52
C THR A 19 -5.38 3.85 7.83
N SER A 20 -5.37 3.37 6.59
CA SER A 20 -6.61 3.20 5.81
C SER A 20 -7.59 2.21 6.44
N PHE A 21 -7.09 1.18 7.12
CA PHE A 21 -7.93 0.26 7.90
C PHE A 21 -8.62 0.96 9.09
N ILE A 22 -7.91 1.84 9.80
CA ILE A 22 -8.46 2.55 10.97
C ILE A 22 -9.47 3.62 10.54
N THR A 23 -9.19 4.32 9.44
CA THR A 23 -9.97 5.49 8.99
C THR A 23 -11.15 5.12 8.09
N GLN A 24 -11.27 3.85 7.73
CA GLN A 24 -12.33 3.28 6.90
C GLN A 24 -13.79 3.47 7.34
N PRO A 25 -14.13 3.61 8.64
CA PRO A 25 -15.51 3.82 9.06
C PRO A 25 -16.13 5.11 8.48
N ILE A 26 -15.29 6.04 8.00
CA ILE A 26 -15.72 7.33 7.46
C ILE A 26 -15.21 7.43 6.01
N PRO A 27 -16.09 7.28 5.01
CA PRO A 27 -15.71 7.48 3.60
C PRO A 27 -15.08 8.86 3.40
N GLY A 28 -13.92 8.93 2.75
CA GLY A 28 -13.23 10.21 2.50
C GLY A 28 -12.23 10.62 3.60
N ALA A 29 -12.33 10.07 4.81
CA ALA A 29 -11.44 10.41 5.91
C ALA A 29 -10.06 9.74 5.76
N ASP A 30 -10.00 8.57 5.13
CA ASP A 30 -8.74 7.88 4.93
C ASP A 30 -7.84 8.59 3.92
N GLU A 31 -8.42 9.21 2.88
CA GLU A 31 -7.67 9.99 1.89
C GLU A 31 -6.98 11.21 2.51
N LEU A 32 -7.61 11.90 3.47
CA LEU A 32 -7.03 13.07 4.16
C LEU A 32 -5.74 12.74 4.93
N ILE A 33 -5.58 11.48 5.36
CA ILE A 33 -4.40 11.04 6.11
C ILE A 33 -3.43 10.28 5.20
N VAL A 34 -3.95 9.50 4.26
CA VAL A 34 -3.13 8.72 3.34
C VAL A 34 -2.39 9.60 2.34
N VAL A 35 -3.00 10.69 1.85
CA VAL A 35 -2.35 11.64 0.93
C VAL A 35 -1.08 12.25 1.54
N PRO A 36 -1.09 12.87 2.74
CA PRO A 36 0.12 13.40 3.34
C PRO A 36 1.17 12.32 3.64
N ILE A 37 0.77 11.09 3.99
CA ILE A 37 1.70 9.96 4.14
C ILE A 37 2.44 9.67 2.83
N HIS A 38 1.75 9.69 1.68
CA HIS A 38 2.38 9.46 0.37
C HIS A 38 3.31 10.60 -0.05
N TYR A 39 2.95 11.86 0.24
CA TYR A 39 3.87 12.98 0.02
C TYR A 39 5.11 12.88 0.91
N HIS A 40 4.94 12.52 2.18
CA HIS A 40 6.06 12.32 3.10
C HIS A 40 6.97 11.16 2.66
N PHE A 41 6.40 10.08 2.13
CA PHE A 41 7.15 9.00 1.49
C PHE A 41 7.95 9.49 0.27
N ALA A 42 7.32 10.26 -0.63
CA ALA A 42 7.97 10.80 -1.81
C ALA A 42 9.16 11.71 -1.44
N VAL A 43 8.97 12.62 -0.47
CA VAL A 43 10.04 13.47 0.07
C VAL A 43 11.18 12.63 0.66
N SER A 44 10.86 11.61 1.46
CA SER A 44 11.85 10.73 2.08
C SER A 44 12.66 9.96 1.04
N LEU A 45 12.00 9.50 -0.03
CA LEU A 45 12.64 8.75 -1.12
C LEU A 45 13.56 9.64 -1.94
N THR A 46 13.11 10.84 -2.31
CA THR A 46 13.92 11.83 -3.02
C THR A 46 15.17 12.21 -2.23
N ARG A 47 15.02 12.48 -0.92
CA ARG A 47 16.17 12.76 -0.02
C ARG A 47 17.12 11.58 0.08
N THR A 48 16.60 10.35 0.20
CA THR A 48 17.43 9.14 0.29
C THR A 48 18.27 8.94 -0.98
N ARG A 49 17.78 9.42 -2.12
CA ARG A 49 18.49 9.41 -3.40
C ARG A 49 19.48 10.54 -3.59
N GLY A 50 19.61 11.45 -2.63
CA GLY A 50 20.50 12.60 -2.72
C GLY A 50 20.07 13.63 -3.77
N VAL A 51 18.82 13.56 -4.26
CA VAL A 51 18.31 14.49 -5.28
C VAL A 51 17.69 15.71 -4.59
N PRO A 52 17.92 16.94 -5.10
CA PRO A 52 17.25 18.14 -4.58
C PRO A 52 15.73 18.00 -4.70
N LEU A 53 15.00 18.40 -3.66
CA LEU A 53 13.54 18.28 -3.66
C LEU A 53 12.89 19.01 -4.84
N LEU A 54 13.41 20.17 -5.23
CA LEU A 54 12.88 20.95 -6.35
C LEU A 54 13.05 20.26 -7.71
N ALA A 55 13.99 19.32 -7.83
CA ALA A 55 14.22 18.54 -9.06
C ALA A 55 13.33 17.30 -9.15
N ALA A 56 12.53 17.00 -8.13
CA ALA A 56 11.63 15.87 -8.16
C ALA A 56 10.43 16.12 -9.11
N PRO A 57 9.91 15.07 -9.76
CA PRO A 57 8.78 15.17 -10.69
C PRO A 57 7.43 15.35 -9.96
N TRP A 58 7.25 16.45 -9.23
CA TRP A 58 6.09 16.68 -8.36
C TRP A 58 4.74 16.64 -9.08
N LEU A 59 4.70 17.03 -10.36
CA LEU A 59 3.48 16.96 -11.16
C LEU A 59 3.02 15.51 -11.35
N GLN A 60 3.94 14.60 -11.67
CA GLN A 60 3.64 13.18 -11.87
C GLN A 60 3.40 12.47 -10.54
N VAL A 61 4.17 12.80 -9.50
CA VAL A 61 3.93 12.34 -8.13
C VAL A 61 2.51 12.70 -7.67
N SER A 62 2.10 13.96 -7.87
CA SER A 62 0.76 14.41 -7.48
C SER A 62 -0.33 13.70 -8.27
N LYS A 63 -0.15 13.47 -9.58
CA LYS A 63 -1.08 12.68 -10.39
C LYS A 63 -1.25 11.25 -9.86
N ILE A 64 -0.16 10.60 -9.44
CA ILE A 64 -0.23 9.24 -8.87
C ILE A 64 -0.97 9.27 -7.53
N ILE A 65 -0.60 10.18 -6.62
CA ILE A 65 -1.21 10.28 -5.28
C ILE A 65 -2.71 10.57 -5.38
N TRP A 66 -3.09 11.62 -6.12
CA TRP A 66 -4.48 12.02 -6.27
C TRP A 66 -5.29 11.05 -7.13
N GLY A 67 -4.69 10.47 -8.16
CA GLY A 67 -5.33 9.41 -8.94
C GLY A 67 -5.64 8.18 -8.09
N GLY A 68 -4.70 7.76 -7.23
CA GLY A 68 -4.92 6.68 -6.27
C GLY A 68 -5.99 7.01 -5.23
N ALA A 69 -6.01 8.23 -4.70
CA ALA A 69 -7.06 8.70 -3.79
C ALA A 69 -8.44 8.69 -4.47
N ALA A 70 -8.54 9.15 -5.72
CA ALA A 70 -9.80 9.14 -6.47
C ALA A 70 -10.32 7.72 -6.71
N VAL A 71 -9.45 6.76 -7.05
CA VAL A 71 -9.83 5.35 -7.21
C VAL A 71 -10.36 4.76 -5.91
N ARG A 72 -9.74 5.09 -4.77
CA ARG A 72 -10.18 4.61 -3.45
C ARG A 72 -11.51 5.22 -3.04
N LEU A 73 -11.68 6.52 -3.26
CA LEU A 73 -12.94 7.20 -3.01
C LEU A 73 -14.06 6.55 -3.84
N PHE A 74 -13.83 6.32 -5.13
CA PHE A 74 -14.79 5.65 -6.01
C PHE A 74 -15.08 4.21 -5.56
N ALA A 75 -14.05 3.45 -5.16
CA ALA A 75 -14.22 2.10 -4.64
C ALA A 75 -15.01 2.09 -3.32
N ASN A 76 -14.76 3.04 -2.42
CA ASN A 76 -15.50 3.22 -1.17
C ASN A 76 -16.98 3.51 -1.43
N PHE A 77 -17.28 4.40 -2.39
CA PHE A 77 -18.66 4.67 -2.79
C PHE A 77 -19.35 3.46 -3.44
N THR A 78 -18.62 2.67 -4.24
CA THR A 78 -19.19 1.55 -4.99
C THR A 78 -19.32 0.27 -4.17
N LEU A 79 -18.36 -0.01 -3.28
CA LEU A 79 -18.27 -1.22 -2.46
C LEU A 79 -18.79 -1.04 -1.03
N GLY A 80 -19.25 0.16 -0.67
CA GLY A 80 -19.78 0.47 0.67
C GLY A 80 -20.96 -0.40 1.13
N LEU A 81 -21.56 -1.18 0.22
CA LEU A 81 -22.61 -2.17 0.52
C LEU A 81 -22.07 -3.51 1.07
N VAL A 82 -20.76 -3.77 1.00
CA VAL A 82 -20.13 -4.99 1.53
C VAL A 82 -18.96 -4.62 2.46
N PRO A 83 -19.22 -4.43 3.77
CA PRO A 83 -18.25 -3.86 4.72
C PRO A 83 -16.91 -4.59 4.75
N VAL A 84 -16.93 -5.92 4.65
CA VAL A 84 -15.73 -6.75 4.69
C VAL A 84 -14.91 -6.62 3.39
N ALA A 85 -15.56 -6.52 2.23
CA ALA A 85 -14.86 -6.39 0.94
C ALA A 85 -14.25 -4.99 0.76
N GLY A 86 -14.95 -3.94 1.22
CA GLY A 86 -14.42 -2.59 1.28
C GLY A 86 -13.16 -2.52 2.16
N LEU A 87 -13.17 -3.21 3.30
CA LEU A 87 -12.05 -3.30 4.25
C LEU A 87 -10.74 -3.72 3.57
N PHE A 88 -10.81 -4.85 2.86
CA PHE A 88 -9.66 -5.43 2.17
C PHE A 88 -9.24 -4.64 0.92
N SER A 89 -10.20 -4.07 0.19
CA SER A 89 -9.92 -3.32 -1.04
C SER A 89 -9.05 -2.09 -0.77
N ASN A 90 -9.33 -1.30 0.29
CA ASN A 90 -8.51 -0.12 0.56
C ASN A 90 -7.12 -0.47 1.05
N ALA A 91 -6.98 -1.48 1.90
CA ALA A 91 -5.66 -1.92 2.35
C ALA A 91 -4.78 -2.34 1.16
N ILE A 92 -5.33 -3.14 0.24
CA ILE A 92 -4.63 -3.55 -0.99
C ILE A 92 -4.28 -2.34 -1.86
N THR A 93 -5.24 -1.43 -2.05
CA THR A 93 -5.04 -0.24 -2.87
C THR A 93 -3.99 0.71 -2.26
N ALA A 94 -3.89 0.80 -0.92
CA ALA A 94 -2.81 1.52 -0.23
C ALA A 94 -1.43 0.96 -0.53
N VAL A 95 -1.29 -0.35 -0.37
CA VAL A 95 0.00 -1.01 -0.59
C VAL A 95 0.39 -0.89 -2.06
N ALA A 96 -0.57 -1.12 -2.98
CA ALA A 96 -0.33 -1.01 -4.42
C ALA A 96 0.05 0.42 -4.83
N LEU A 97 -0.64 1.44 -4.29
CA LEU A 97 -0.33 2.85 -4.57
C LEU A 97 1.06 3.23 -4.04
N THR A 98 1.40 2.78 -2.84
CA THR A 98 2.72 3.04 -2.24
C THR A 98 3.83 2.39 -3.08
N GLU A 99 3.63 1.15 -3.52
CA GLU A 99 4.56 0.41 -4.37
C GLU A 99 4.70 1.06 -5.76
N LEU A 100 3.60 1.50 -6.36
CA LEU A 100 3.58 2.22 -7.65
C LEU A 100 4.39 3.50 -7.55
N LEU A 101 4.13 4.31 -6.52
CA LEU A 101 4.82 5.56 -6.28
C LEU A 101 6.33 5.32 -6.06
N ALA A 102 6.67 4.27 -5.33
CA ALA A 102 8.05 3.91 -5.05
C ALA A 102 8.82 3.52 -6.32
N ARG A 103 8.23 2.69 -7.18
CA ARG A 103 8.85 2.28 -8.46
C ARG A 103 8.98 3.44 -9.43
N TYR A 104 7.95 4.27 -9.49
CA TYR A 104 7.95 5.46 -10.34
C TYR A 104 9.08 6.42 -9.93
N LEU A 105 9.17 6.76 -8.64
CA LEU A 105 10.22 7.64 -8.13
C LEU A 105 11.60 7.02 -8.23
N ASP A 106 11.75 5.71 -7.96
CA ASP A 106 13.02 5.01 -8.16
C ASP A 106 13.52 5.17 -9.61
N GLY A 107 12.65 4.94 -10.60
CA GLY A 107 12.98 5.12 -12.01
C GLY A 107 13.27 6.57 -12.39
N ALA A 108 12.37 7.48 -12.04
CA ALA A 108 12.48 8.90 -12.40
C ALA A 108 13.71 9.58 -11.79
N LEU A 109 14.07 9.22 -10.55
CA LEU A 109 15.24 9.79 -9.87
C LEU A 109 16.56 9.14 -10.33
N SER A 110 16.52 7.94 -10.91
CA SER A 110 17.72 7.28 -11.46
C SER A 110 18.07 7.79 -12.86
N ALA A 111 17.10 8.34 -13.60
CA ALA A 111 17.26 8.86 -14.96
C ALA A 111 16.43 10.15 -15.16
N PRO A 112 16.87 11.30 -14.59
CA PRO A 112 16.06 12.51 -14.49
C PRO A 112 15.73 13.20 -15.82
N ALA A 113 16.49 12.93 -16.89
CA ALA A 113 16.28 13.55 -18.20
C ALA A 113 15.00 13.08 -18.92
N SER A 114 14.50 11.88 -18.60
CA SER A 114 13.30 11.29 -19.21
C SER A 114 12.51 10.52 -18.16
N PRO A 115 11.67 11.18 -17.33
CA PRO A 115 10.86 10.49 -16.34
C PRO A 115 9.96 9.47 -17.04
N PRO A 116 9.94 8.20 -16.60
CA PRO A 116 9.20 7.15 -17.27
C PRO A 116 7.71 7.48 -17.29
N ALA A 117 7.02 7.25 -18.42
CA ALA A 117 5.58 7.38 -18.45
C ALA A 117 4.95 6.35 -17.49
N VAL A 118 3.89 6.75 -16.76
CA VAL A 118 3.12 5.82 -15.93
C VAL A 118 2.37 4.88 -16.88
N SER A 119 2.86 3.64 -17.01
CA SER A 119 2.27 2.65 -17.91
C SER A 119 1.27 1.75 -17.17
N VAL A 120 0.31 1.20 -17.92
CA VAL A 120 -0.64 0.19 -17.39
C VAL A 120 0.11 -1.02 -16.83
N LYS A 121 1.25 -1.39 -17.42
CA LYS A 121 2.12 -2.45 -16.92
C LYS A 121 2.66 -2.12 -15.52
N THR A 122 3.09 -0.89 -15.30
CA THR A 122 3.59 -0.43 -13.99
C THR A 122 2.52 -0.50 -12.92
N ILE A 123 1.28 -0.09 -13.25
CA ILE A 123 0.12 -0.18 -12.36
C ILE A 123 -0.18 -1.64 -12.03
N ARG A 124 -0.25 -2.50 -13.07
CA ARG A 124 -0.49 -3.94 -12.91
C ARG A 124 0.55 -4.59 -12.01
N ASP A 125 1.84 -4.33 -12.24
CA ASP A 125 2.92 -4.93 -11.47
C ASP A 125 2.93 -4.45 -10.00
N ALA A 126 2.44 -3.23 -9.74
CA ALA A 126 2.30 -2.68 -8.40
C ALA A 126 1.11 -3.30 -7.64
N VAL A 127 0.06 -3.74 -8.36
CA VAL A 127 -1.11 -4.43 -7.81
C VAL A 127 -0.87 -5.93 -7.64
N GLU A 128 -0.15 -6.58 -8.56
CA GLU A 128 0.12 -8.02 -8.50
C GLU A 128 0.99 -8.42 -7.30
N GLY A 129 1.95 -7.58 -6.90
CA GLY A 129 2.82 -7.85 -5.74
C GLY A 129 2.03 -8.05 -4.44
N PRO A 130 1.23 -7.05 -4.01
CA PRO A 130 0.33 -7.14 -2.85
C PRO A 130 -0.62 -8.34 -2.94
N LEU A 131 -1.23 -8.57 -4.11
CA LEU A 131 -2.15 -9.69 -4.32
C LEU A 131 -1.46 -11.05 -4.17
N ARG A 132 -0.23 -11.23 -4.69
CA ARG A 132 0.54 -12.48 -4.54
C ARG A 132 0.97 -12.72 -3.10
N ALA A 133 1.40 -11.68 -2.39
CA ALA A 133 1.77 -11.79 -0.97
C ALA A 133 0.60 -12.29 -0.11
N TRP A 134 -0.62 -11.91 -0.48
CA TRP A 134 -1.85 -12.33 0.20
C TRP A 134 -2.36 -13.70 -0.24
N ARG A 135 -2.22 -14.05 -1.52
CA ARG A 135 -2.52 -15.41 -2.05
C ARG A 135 -1.51 -16.46 -1.58
N ALA A 136 -0.39 -16.06 -0.99
CA ALA A 136 0.59 -16.99 -0.44
C ALA A 136 -0.05 -17.83 0.69
N PRO A 137 -0.02 -19.17 0.64
CA PRO A 137 -0.71 -20.06 1.60
C PRO A 137 -0.28 -19.92 3.07
N ARG A 138 0.74 -19.11 3.38
CA ARG A 138 1.40 -19.07 4.70
C ARG A 138 0.49 -18.54 5.81
N VAL A 139 -0.43 -17.60 5.51
CA VAL A 139 -1.32 -16.98 6.51
C VAL A 139 -2.28 -18.00 7.15
N TRP A 140 -2.68 -19.05 6.42
CA TRP A 140 -3.62 -20.06 6.93
C TRP A 140 -2.99 -21.06 7.92
N SER A 141 -1.67 -21.21 7.92
CA SER A 141 -0.96 -22.19 8.76
C SER A 141 -0.78 -21.76 10.22
N GLY A 142 -0.71 -20.44 10.48
CA GLY A 142 -0.64 -19.87 11.83
C GLY A 142 -2.01 -19.90 12.52
N ILE A 143 -3.07 -19.56 11.77
CA ILE A 143 -4.45 -19.53 12.28
C ILE A 143 -4.92 -20.95 12.62
N ARG A 144 -4.66 -21.96 11.77
CA ARG A 144 -4.99 -23.37 12.10
C ARG A 144 -4.28 -23.88 13.36
N ARG A 145 -3.06 -23.40 13.65
CA ARG A 145 -2.31 -23.79 14.84
C ARG A 145 -2.88 -23.16 16.12
N ALA A 146 -3.37 -21.92 16.04
CA ALA A 146 -4.04 -21.26 17.15
C ALA A 146 -5.37 -21.96 17.51
N PHE A 147 -6.15 -22.36 16.50
CA PHE A 147 -7.42 -23.08 16.71
C PHE A 147 -7.26 -24.54 17.19
N ARG A 148 -6.12 -25.19 16.97
CA ARG A 148 -5.85 -26.53 17.52
C ARG A 148 -5.41 -26.53 18.98
N ARG A 149 -4.98 -25.40 19.55
CA ARG A 149 -4.51 -25.32 20.94
C ARG A 149 -5.63 -25.08 21.96
N THR A 150 -6.86 -24.81 21.51
CA THR A 150 -8.02 -24.54 22.38
C THR A 150 -8.98 -25.72 22.50
N ALA A 151 -8.57 -26.94 22.13
CA ALA A 151 -9.34 -28.13 22.49
C ALA A 151 -9.17 -28.40 24.00
N PRO A 152 -10.25 -28.40 24.81
CA PRO A 152 -10.16 -28.69 26.23
C PRO A 152 -9.74 -30.16 26.43
N VAL A 153 -8.74 -30.37 27.28
CA VAL A 153 -8.34 -31.69 27.76
C VAL A 153 -9.52 -32.25 28.57
N SER A 154 -10.13 -33.32 28.09
CA SER A 154 -11.07 -34.12 28.86
C SER A 154 -10.36 -34.69 30.09
N ALA A 155 -10.84 -34.32 31.28
CA ALA A 155 -10.35 -34.86 32.55
C ALA A 155 -10.61 -36.37 32.63
N PRO A 156 -9.73 -37.16 33.29
CA PRO A 156 -9.93 -38.59 33.45
C PRO A 156 -11.10 -38.84 34.42
N ALA A 157 -12.01 -39.72 34.02
CA ALA A 157 -13.03 -40.28 34.91
C ALA A 157 -12.33 -41.18 35.95
N GLY A 158 -12.60 -40.91 37.23
CA GLY A 158 -12.25 -41.79 38.34
C GLY A 158 -13.19 -42.98 38.45
#